data_AF-A0A2L2WPQ7-F1
#
_entry.id   AF-A0A2L2WPQ7-F1
#
_cell.length_a   1.000
_cell.length_b   1.000
_cell.length_c   1.000
_cell.angle_alpha   90.00
_cell.angle_beta   90.00
_cell.angle_gamma   90.00
#
_symmetry.space_group_name_H-M   'P 1'
#
loop_
_entity.id
_entity.type
_entity.pdbx_description
1 polymer ?
#
loop_
_entity_poly.entity_id
_entity_poly.type
_entity_poly.pdbx_seq_one_letter_code
_entity_poly.pdbx_strand_id
1 'polypeptide(L)'
;MRNTVADSYNFWLYAPREYVAERRRIPLIIFLHGASLCGNNMQKVRRYGLLHAIEKGRYYPAMVVAPQNPGGAWNPKKIAGILDWVTQHHDVDTTRVYVIGMSLGGYGTLDFAGTYPDRVAAAMALCGGSTLRDFEGLGRIPLWILHGTADRAVPVSQSKTVVESIKKSGNDRLLRYDWLKGASHGDLARILYLKQTYDWLFSHSLNDNPRETDKDITISLPDLKTAYEDLSPEETRFDMVKEIKPR
;
A
#
# COMPACT_ATOMS: atom_id res chain seq x y z
N MET A 1 5.49 -11.91 -11.49
CA MET A 1 6.54 -11.74 -12.53
C MET A 1 7.38 -10.50 -12.28
N ARG A 2 8.68 -10.53 -12.62
CA ARG A 2 9.58 -9.37 -12.55
C ARG A 2 9.45 -8.58 -13.86
N ASN A 3 9.23 -7.28 -13.75
CA ASN A 3 9.10 -6.36 -14.88
C ASN A 3 9.98 -5.14 -14.69
N THR A 4 10.23 -4.44 -15.80
CA THR A 4 11.00 -3.19 -15.85
C THR A 4 10.29 -2.20 -16.76
N VAL A 5 10.18 -0.95 -16.33
CA VAL A 5 9.70 0.16 -17.16
C VAL A 5 10.85 1.15 -17.29
N ALA A 6 11.10 1.64 -18.51
CA ALA A 6 12.11 2.67 -18.74
C ALA A 6 11.87 3.88 -17.81
N ASP A 7 12.94 4.43 -17.25
CA ASP A 7 12.92 5.56 -16.29
C ASP A 7 12.12 5.34 -14.99
N SER A 8 11.71 4.11 -14.69
CA SER A 8 10.93 3.72 -13.51
C SER A 8 11.68 2.71 -12.63
N TYR A 9 11.00 2.12 -11.63
CA TYR A 9 11.58 1.07 -10.79
C TYR A 9 11.36 -0.32 -11.40
N ASN A 10 12.30 -1.23 -11.16
CA ASN A 10 12.05 -2.65 -11.33
C ASN A 10 10.97 -3.08 -10.33
N PHE A 11 10.04 -3.95 -10.72
CA PHE A 11 8.93 -4.33 -9.86
C PHE A 11 8.52 -5.78 -10.03
N TRP A 12 7.91 -6.31 -8.97
CA TRP A 12 7.10 -7.51 -9.06
C TRP A 12 5.65 -7.13 -9.35
N LEU A 13 5.03 -7.87 -10.26
CA LEU A 13 3.59 -7.87 -10.47
C LEU A 13 3.04 -9.25 -10.10
N TYR A 14 2.04 -9.27 -9.24
CA TYR A 14 1.24 -10.43 -8.88
C TYR A 14 -0.21 -10.20 -9.32
N ALA A 15 -0.86 -11.26 -9.78
CA ALA A 15 -2.28 -11.30 -10.05
C ALA A 15 -2.79 -12.71 -9.69
N PRO A 16 -3.93 -12.85 -8.98
CA PRO A 16 -4.50 -14.16 -8.70
C PRO A 16 -4.95 -14.86 -9.99
N ARG A 17 -4.92 -16.20 -9.99
CA ARG A 17 -4.97 -17.02 -11.21
C ARG A 17 -6.29 -16.92 -11.96
N GLU A 18 -7.40 -16.92 -11.23
CA GLU A 18 -8.75 -16.80 -11.74
C GLU A 18 -8.95 -15.50 -12.53
N TYR A 19 -8.30 -14.40 -12.13
CA TYR A 19 -8.40 -13.14 -12.85
C TYR A 19 -7.67 -13.18 -14.18
N VAL A 20 -6.54 -13.88 -14.26
CA VAL A 20 -5.82 -14.09 -15.52
C VAL A 20 -6.60 -15.03 -16.44
N ALA A 21 -7.24 -16.07 -15.89
CA ALA A 21 -8.06 -16.99 -16.66
C ALA A 21 -9.33 -16.33 -17.23
N GLU A 22 -9.96 -15.46 -16.44
CA GLU A 22 -11.27 -14.88 -16.76
C GLU A 22 -11.22 -13.46 -17.33
N ARG A 23 -10.03 -12.85 -17.44
CA ARG A 23 -9.82 -11.47 -17.92
C ARG A 23 -10.70 -10.43 -17.22
N ARG A 24 -10.94 -10.62 -15.93
CA ARG A 24 -11.75 -9.70 -15.12
C ARG A 24 -10.94 -8.44 -14.79
N ARG A 25 -11.60 -7.28 -14.84
CA ARG A 25 -11.05 -6.04 -14.28
C ARG A 25 -11.06 -6.12 -12.76
N ILE A 26 -9.90 -5.96 -12.14
CA ILE A 26 -9.74 -6.04 -10.69
C ILE A 26 -8.98 -4.86 -10.09
N PRO A 27 -9.15 -4.62 -8.79
CA PRO A 27 -8.36 -3.63 -8.09
C PRO A 27 -6.86 -3.87 -8.19
N LEU A 28 -6.09 -2.83 -7.94
CA LEU A 28 -4.65 -2.85 -7.90
C LEU A 28 -4.16 -2.27 -6.57
N ILE A 29 -3.26 -2.98 -5.90
CA ILE A 29 -2.54 -2.47 -4.72
C ILE A 29 -1.08 -2.23 -5.09
N ILE A 30 -0.61 -1.00 -4.87
CA ILE A 30 0.80 -0.64 -4.94
C ILE A 30 1.38 -0.75 -3.54
N PHE A 31 2.30 -1.68 -3.34
CA PHE A 31 3.02 -1.86 -2.08
C PHE A 31 4.41 -1.21 -2.13
N LEU A 32 4.66 -0.26 -1.24
CA LEU A 32 5.95 0.41 -1.11
C LEU A 32 6.69 -0.08 0.14
N HIS A 33 7.86 -0.69 -0.07
CA HIS A 33 8.66 -1.25 1.01
C HIS A 33 9.49 -0.20 1.76
N GLY A 34 9.94 -0.58 2.95
CA GLY A 34 10.85 0.18 3.81
C GLY A 34 12.32 0.05 3.38
N ALA A 35 13.21 0.82 4.01
CA ALA A 35 14.62 0.93 3.61
C ALA A 35 15.38 -0.41 3.61
N SER A 36 14.97 -1.37 4.43
CA SER A 36 15.63 -2.68 4.55
C SER A 36 15.59 -3.50 3.25
N LEU A 37 14.59 -3.29 2.37
CA LEU A 37 14.49 -3.99 1.09
C LEU A 37 15.11 -3.22 -0.09
N CYS A 38 15.65 -2.02 0.16
CA CYS A 38 16.32 -1.25 -0.88
C CYS A 38 17.50 -2.00 -1.51
N GLY A 39 17.82 -1.64 -2.75
CA GLY A 39 18.93 -2.16 -3.53
C GLY A 39 18.49 -2.68 -4.90
N ASN A 40 19.30 -3.58 -5.48
CA ASN A 40 19.09 -4.07 -6.86
C ASN A 40 18.77 -5.58 -6.92
N ASN A 41 18.51 -6.21 -5.77
CA ASN A 41 18.13 -7.61 -5.69
C ASN A 41 16.62 -7.75 -5.49
N MET A 42 15.89 -8.05 -6.56
CA MET A 42 14.42 -8.15 -6.54
C MET A 42 13.90 -9.21 -5.56
N GLN A 43 14.68 -10.23 -5.19
CA GLN A 43 14.25 -11.21 -4.19
C GLN A 43 14.13 -10.58 -2.79
N LYS A 44 14.82 -9.46 -2.51
CA LYS A 44 14.65 -8.74 -1.24
C LYS A 44 13.22 -8.24 -1.06
N VAL A 45 12.55 -7.82 -2.14
CA VAL A 45 11.18 -7.27 -2.09
C VAL A 45 10.16 -8.28 -1.54
N ARG A 46 10.48 -9.58 -1.60
CA ARG A 46 9.62 -10.68 -1.13
C ARG A 46 9.86 -11.07 0.33
N ARG A 47 10.79 -10.40 1.04
CA ARG A 47 11.15 -10.76 2.42
C ARG A 47 10.09 -10.38 3.46
N TYR A 48 9.25 -9.40 3.17
CA TYR A 48 8.07 -9.06 3.98
C TYR A 48 7.07 -8.25 3.14
N GLY A 49 5.87 -8.04 3.69
CA GLY A 49 4.83 -7.22 3.08
C GLY A 49 3.91 -8.04 2.19
N LEU A 50 3.21 -7.42 1.25
CA LEU A 50 2.09 -8.06 0.55
C LEU A 50 2.49 -9.34 -0.19
N LEU A 51 3.63 -9.33 -0.89
CA LEU A 51 4.10 -10.54 -1.59
C LEU A 51 4.44 -11.67 -0.63
N HIS A 52 5.06 -11.34 0.51
CA HIS A 52 5.35 -12.34 1.53
C HIS A 52 4.05 -12.85 2.18
N ALA A 53 3.07 -11.99 2.43
CA ALA A 53 1.78 -12.39 2.96
C ALA A 53 1.06 -13.36 2.00
N ILE A 54 1.09 -13.09 0.69
CA ILE A 54 0.57 -13.99 -0.35
C ILE A 54 1.27 -15.36 -0.29
N GLU A 55 2.61 -15.36 -0.24
CA GLU A 55 3.41 -16.60 -0.12
C GLU A 55 3.11 -17.39 1.15
N LYS A 56 2.64 -16.71 2.20
CA LYS A 56 2.25 -17.32 3.46
C LYS A 56 0.80 -17.77 3.51
N GLY A 57 -0.02 -17.51 2.49
CA GLY A 57 -1.41 -17.95 2.50
C GLY A 57 -2.46 -16.86 2.48
N ARG A 58 -2.07 -15.59 2.35
CA ARG A 58 -3.06 -14.51 2.25
C ARG A 58 -3.54 -14.37 0.82
N TYR A 59 -4.83 -14.60 0.62
CA TYR A 59 -5.49 -14.30 -0.64
C TYR A 59 -5.97 -12.84 -0.68
N TYR A 60 -5.69 -12.14 -1.79
CA TYR A 60 -6.24 -10.83 -2.11
C TYR A 60 -6.93 -10.88 -3.48
N PRO A 61 -8.20 -10.46 -3.62
CA PRO A 61 -8.87 -10.32 -4.91
C PRO A 61 -8.38 -9.08 -5.69
N ALA A 62 -7.06 -8.88 -5.79
CA ALA A 62 -6.44 -7.71 -6.40
C ALA A 62 -5.06 -8.04 -7.02
N MET A 63 -4.67 -7.28 -8.05
CA MET A 63 -3.28 -7.27 -8.50
C MET A 63 -2.41 -6.57 -7.46
N VAL A 64 -1.16 -7.02 -7.31
CA VAL A 64 -0.18 -6.37 -6.43
C VAL A 64 1.05 -5.97 -7.23
N VAL A 65 1.37 -4.69 -7.17
CA VAL A 65 2.62 -4.11 -7.70
C VAL A 65 3.55 -3.80 -6.54
N ALA A 66 4.73 -4.40 -6.55
CA ALA A 66 5.77 -4.17 -5.54
C ALA A 66 7.08 -3.77 -6.21
N PRO A 67 7.31 -2.45 -6.42
CA PRO A 67 8.58 -1.94 -6.94
C PRO A 67 9.72 -2.11 -5.95
N GLN A 68 10.96 -2.15 -6.45
CA GLN A 68 12.17 -2.04 -5.64
C GLN A 68 12.76 -0.63 -5.75
N ASN A 69 12.84 0.06 -4.62
CA ASN A 69 13.59 1.30 -4.50
C ASN A 69 15.10 0.98 -4.36
N PRO A 70 15.99 1.50 -5.23
CA PRO A 70 17.43 1.26 -5.11
C PRO A 70 18.06 1.97 -3.89
N GLY A 71 17.39 2.98 -3.33
CA GLY A 71 17.86 3.79 -2.20
C GLY A 71 17.34 5.23 -2.28
N GLY A 72 17.30 5.92 -1.13
CA GLY A 72 16.76 7.28 -1.04
C GLY A 72 15.24 7.34 -1.01
N ALA A 73 14.68 8.55 -1.13
CA ALA A 73 13.23 8.77 -1.13
C ALA A 73 12.56 8.09 -2.34
N TRP A 74 11.33 7.62 -2.14
CA TRP A 74 10.50 7.16 -3.26
C TRP A 74 10.18 8.34 -4.18
N ASN A 75 10.18 8.10 -5.48
CA ASN A 75 9.82 9.11 -6.48
C ASN A 75 8.39 8.85 -6.99
N PRO A 76 7.42 9.73 -6.70
CA PRO A 76 6.04 9.58 -7.16
C PRO A 76 5.90 9.37 -8.67
N LYS A 77 6.69 10.09 -9.49
CA LYS A 77 6.63 9.98 -10.96
C LYS A 77 7.02 8.57 -11.44
N LYS A 78 8.03 7.97 -10.81
CA LYS A 78 8.46 6.60 -11.15
C LYS A 78 7.40 5.56 -10.78
N ILE A 79 6.67 5.78 -9.68
CA ILE A 79 5.54 4.93 -9.27
C ILE A 79 4.38 5.09 -10.26
N ALA A 80 4.06 6.33 -10.65
CA ALA A 80 3.05 6.63 -11.66
C ALA A 80 3.35 5.95 -13.00
N GLY A 81 4.61 5.96 -13.46
CA GLY A 81 5.01 5.27 -14.69
C GLY A 81 4.80 3.75 -14.64
N ILE A 82 4.97 3.12 -13.47
CA ILE A 82 4.65 1.69 -13.30
C ILE A 82 3.14 1.47 -13.35
N LEU A 83 2.36 2.32 -12.69
CA LEU A 83 0.90 2.27 -12.73
C LEU A 83 0.38 2.42 -14.18
N ASP A 84 0.90 3.40 -14.92
CA ASP A 84 0.57 3.62 -16.33
C ASP A 84 0.86 2.36 -17.16
N TRP A 85 2.07 1.80 -17.03
CA TRP A 85 2.44 0.58 -17.72
C TRP A 85 1.50 -0.59 -17.38
N VAL A 86 1.20 -0.81 -16.10
CA VAL A 86 0.33 -1.92 -15.67
C VAL A 86 -1.09 -1.75 -16.22
N THR A 87 -1.65 -0.54 -16.18
CA THR A 87 -3.01 -0.27 -16.71
C THR A 87 -3.11 -0.37 -18.24
N GLN A 88 -2.02 -0.12 -18.96
CA GLN A 88 -1.95 -0.30 -20.41
C GLN A 88 -1.89 -1.78 -20.81
N HIS A 89 -1.18 -2.60 -20.03
CA HIS A 89 -0.91 -4.00 -20.38
C HIS A 89 -1.90 -5.01 -19.76
N HIS A 90 -2.66 -4.61 -18.74
CA HIS A 90 -3.54 -5.51 -17.97
C HIS A 90 -4.91 -4.90 -17.68
N ASP A 91 -5.90 -5.78 -17.43
CA ASP A 91 -7.27 -5.43 -17.04
C ASP A 91 -7.32 -5.00 -15.57
N VAL A 92 -6.90 -3.75 -15.31
CA VAL A 92 -7.03 -3.12 -13.99
C VAL A 92 -8.31 -2.28 -13.92
N ASP A 93 -9.01 -2.40 -12.81
CA ASP A 93 -10.04 -1.46 -12.40
C ASP A 93 -9.38 -0.18 -11.89
N THR A 94 -9.26 0.82 -12.76
CA THR A 94 -8.59 2.08 -12.44
C THR A 94 -9.33 2.94 -11.42
N THR A 95 -10.60 2.62 -11.09
CA THR A 95 -11.32 3.32 -10.02
C THR A 95 -10.99 2.76 -8.65
N ARG A 96 -10.26 1.63 -8.57
CA ARG A 96 -9.86 0.94 -7.34
C ARG A 96 -8.35 0.66 -7.31
N VAL A 97 -7.59 1.74 -7.36
CA VAL A 97 -6.12 1.72 -7.18
C VAL A 97 -5.79 2.16 -5.76
N TYR A 98 -5.07 1.33 -5.03
CA TYR A 98 -4.72 1.54 -3.63
C TYR A 98 -3.21 1.62 -3.46
N VAL A 99 -2.77 2.35 -2.45
CA VAL A 99 -1.34 2.48 -2.14
C VAL A 99 -1.14 2.23 -0.65
N ILE A 100 -0.24 1.30 -0.33
CA ILE A 100 0.11 0.96 1.05
C ILE A 100 1.61 0.82 1.19
N GLY A 101 2.16 1.27 2.31
CA GLY A 101 3.60 1.20 2.51
C GLY A 101 4.00 1.44 3.96
N MET A 102 5.22 1.00 4.29
CA MET A 102 5.75 1.07 5.64
C MET A 102 7.13 1.74 5.69
N SER A 103 7.39 2.53 6.74
CA SER A 103 8.69 3.17 6.98
C SER A 103 9.03 4.12 5.82
N LEU A 104 10.17 3.95 5.14
CA LEU A 104 10.46 4.62 3.87
C LEU A 104 9.30 4.49 2.86
N GLY A 105 8.64 3.32 2.81
CA GLY A 105 7.46 3.12 1.98
C GLY A 105 6.22 3.85 2.49
N GLY A 106 6.11 4.12 3.78
CA GLY A 106 5.06 4.98 4.35
C GLY A 106 5.22 6.43 3.89
N TYR A 107 6.48 6.92 3.81
CA TYR A 107 6.78 8.19 3.13
C TYR A 107 6.38 8.16 1.66
N GLY A 108 6.77 7.11 0.94
CA GLY A 108 6.40 6.95 -0.46
C GLY A 108 4.89 6.90 -0.69
N THR A 109 4.12 6.30 0.22
CA THR A 109 2.66 6.22 0.12
C THR A 109 2.04 7.61 0.23
N LEU A 110 2.45 8.40 1.23
CA LEU A 110 1.95 9.76 1.41
C LEU A 110 2.38 10.66 0.24
N ASP A 111 3.64 10.58 -0.17
CA ASP A 111 4.15 11.41 -1.27
C ASP A 111 3.46 11.07 -2.61
N PHE A 112 3.27 9.79 -2.92
CA PHE A 112 2.61 9.36 -4.14
C PHE A 112 1.12 9.71 -4.14
N ALA A 113 0.41 9.40 -3.06
CA ALA A 113 -1.03 9.63 -2.98
C ALA A 113 -1.37 11.13 -2.92
N GLY A 114 -0.55 11.95 -2.26
CA GLY A 114 -0.70 13.40 -2.26
C GLY A 114 -0.32 14.06 -3.58
N THR A 115 0.61 13.49 -4.34
CA THR A 115 0.97 13.99 -5.69
C THR A 115 -0.09 13.62 -6.74
N TYR A 116 -0.70 12.44 -6.64
CA TYR A 116 -1.66 11.91 -7.62
C TYR A 116 -3.01 11.52 -6.97
N PRO A 117 -3.71 12.44 -6.29
CA PRO A 117 -4.92 12.10 -5.52
C PRO A 117 -6.07 11.59 -6.39
N ASP A 118 -6.13 12.00 -7.66
CA ASP A 118 -7.16 11.57 -8.63
C ASP A 118 -6.92 10.17 -9.19
N ARG A 119 -5.82 9.52 -8.80
CA ARG A 119 -5.47 8.16 -9.23
C ARG A 119 -5.54 7.15 -8.09
N VAL A 120 -5.90 7.58 -6.88
CA VAL A 120 -5.83 6.75 -5.67
C VAL A 120 -7.19 6.70 -4.99
N ALA A 121 -7.77 5.51 -4.95
CA ALA A 121 -9.05 5.22 -4.31
C ALA A 121 -8.94 5.25 -2.78
N ALA A 122 -7.83 4.74 -2.22
CA ALA A 122 -7.47 4.87 -0.81
C ALA A 122 -5.97 4.66 -0.59
N ALA A 123 -5.43 5.24 0.48
CA ALA A 123 -4.04 5.07 0.88
C ALA A 123 -3.90 4.71 2.37
N MET A 124 -2.98 3.79 2.67
CA MET A 124 -2.62 3.44 4.05
C MET A 124 -1.12 3.60 4.28
N ALA A 125 -0.75 4.51 5.17
CA ALA A 125 0.65 4.80 5.48
C ALA A 125 1.03 4.29 6.87
N LEU A 126 2.02 3.42 6.94
CA LEU A 126 2.49 2.79 8.17
C LEU A 126 3.85 3.36 8.59
N CYS A 127 3.98 3.85 9.82
CA CYS A 127 5.25 4.30 10.41
C CYS A 127 6.09 5.23 9.50
N GLY A 128 5.45 6.20 8.85
CA GLY A 128 6.10 7.11 7.88
C GLY A 128 5.95 8.59 8.23
N GLY A 129 6.23 9.43 7.23
CA GLY A 129 5.97 10.87 7.23
C GLY A 129 5.75 11.30 5.77
N SER A 130 6.03 12.53 5.41
CA SER A 130 5.91 12.99 4.02
C SER A 130 7.04 13.95 3.70
N THR A 131 7.44 13.99 2.44
CA THR A 131 8.40 14.97 1.89
C THR A 131 7.72 16.06 1.06
N LEU A 132 6.39 15.97 0.90
CA LEU A 132 5.59 16.98 0.20
C LEU A 132 5.69 18.34 0.90
N ARG A 133 5.68 19.40 0.08
CA ARG A 133 5.55 20.78 0.55
C ARG A 133 4.09 21.20 0.73
N ASP A 134 3.20 20.52 0.02
CA ASP A 134 1.77 20.75 0.01
C ASP A 134 1.04 19.44 0.31
N PHE A 135 0.09 19.51 1.24
CA PHE A 135 -0.68 18.38 1.74
C PHE A 135 -2.13 18.37 1.23
N GLU A 136 -2.55 19.35 0.43
CA GLU A 136 -3.93 19.44 -0.08
C GLU A 136 -4.39 18.17 -0.79
N GLY A 137 -3.52 17.55 -1.59
CA GLY A 137 -3.81 16.28 -2.25
C GLY A 137 -4.17 15.15 -1.30
N LEU A 138 -3.54 15.09 -0.11
CA LEU A 138 -3.84 14.07 0.89
C LEU A 138 -5.23 14.24 1.53
N GLY A 139 -5.78 15.45 1.54
CA GLY A 139 -7.14 15.70 2.03
C GLY A 139 -8.25 15.25 1.06
N ARG A 140 -7.88 14.90 -0.18
CA ARG A 140 -8.82 14.50 -1.26
C ARG A 140 -9.03 12.99 -1.37
N ILE A 141 -8.35 12.20 -0.54
CA ILE A 141 -8.37 10.73 -0.58
C ILE A 141 -8.74 10.16 0.80
N PRO A 142 -9.49 9.04 0.87
CA PRO A 142 -9.53 8.21 2.05
C PRO A 142 -8.10 7.80 2.44
N LEU A 143 -7.61 8.35 3.55
CA LEU A 143 -6.24 8.19 4.00
C LEU A 143 -6.22 7.67 5.43
N TRP A 144 -5.53 6.56 5.66
CA TRP A 144 -5.33 6.02 7.00
C TRP A 144 -3.84 5.98 7.36
N ILE A 145 -3.46 6.75 8.38
CA ILE A 145 -2.10 6.80 8.91
C ILE A 145 -2.03 6.02 10.23
N LEU A 146 -1.23 4.96 10.27
CA LEU A 146 -1.01 4.18 11.51
C LEU A 146 0.46 4.25 11.93
N HIS A 147 0.71 4.47 13.23
CA HIS A 147 2.07 4.59 13.75
C HIS A 147 2.15 4.13 15.20
N GLY A 148 3.22 3.40 15.53
CA GLY A 148 3.51 2.98 16.90
C GLY A 148 4.13 4.10 17.73
N THR A 149 3.68 4.28 18.98
CA THR A 149 4.23 5.35 19.83
C THR A 149 5.59 5.03 20.44
N ALA A 150 6.04 3.77 20.37
CA ALA A 150 7.36 3.32 20.82
C ALA A 150 8.30 3.06 19.63
N ASP A 151 7.98 3.61 18.45
CA ASP A 151 8.82 3.55 17.27
C ASP A 151 10.12 4.35 17.49
N ARG A 152 11.24 3.62 17.49
CA ARG A 152 12.59 4.18 17.65
C ARG A 152 13.32 4.38 16.32
N ALA A 153 12.77 3.87 15.21
CA ALA A 153 13.38 3.98 13.88
C ALA A 153 12.84 5.20 13.12
N VAL A 154 11.52 5.44 13.21
CA VAL A 154 10.86 6.64 12.69
C VAL A 154 10.01 7.21 13.82
N PRO A 155 10.33 8.41 14.34
CA PRO A 155 9.53 8.99 15.42
C PRO A 155 8.09 9.24 14.96
N VAL A 156 7.10 8.93 15.82
CA VAL A 156 5.67 9.18 15.56
C VAL A 156 5.35 10.63 15.18
N SER A 157 6.19 11.59 15.60
CA SER A 157 6.06 13.00 15.22
C SER A 157 6.05 13.20 13.69
N GLN A 158 6.73 12.34 12.92
CA GLN A 158 6.75 12.40 11.46
C GLN A 158 5.34 12.24 10.86
N SER A 159 4.56 11.30 11.38
CA SER A 159 3.16 11.13 10.96
C SER A 159 2.24 12.19 11.55
N LYS A 160 2.48 12.63 12.79
CA LYS A 160 1.69 13.71 13.42
C LYS A 160 1.77 15.01 12.63
N THR A 161 2.95 15.40 12.15
CA THR A 161 3.13 16.60 11.32
C THR A 161 2.23 16.57 10.07
N VAL A 162 2.09 15.41 9.43
CA VAL A 162 1.22 15.24 8.25
C VAL A 162 -0.25 15.39 8.64
N VAL A 163 -0.68 14.70 9.70
CA VAL A 163 -2.05 14.79 10.24
C VAL A 163 -2.41 16.23 10.61
N GLU A 164 -1.53 16.92 11.33
CA GLU A 164 -1.72 18.31 11.76
C GLU A 164 -1.79 19.26 10.58
N SER A 165 -1.00 19.03 9.52
CA SER A 165 -1.01 19.85 8.31
C SER A 165 -2.32 19.72 7.53
N ILE A 166 -2.85 18.49 7.39
CA ILE A 166 -4.16 18.25 6.76
C ILE A 166 -5.29 18.87 7.59
N LYS A 167 -5.23 18.74 8.92
CA LYS A 167 -6.20 19.37 9.83
C LYS A 167 -6.20 20.90 9.71
N LYS A 168 -5.02 21.50 9.64
CA LYS A 168 -4.87 22.96 9.54
C LYS A 168 -5.46 23.53 8.25
N SER A 169 -5.51 22.75 7.16
CA SER A 169 -6.15 23.17 5.90
C SER A 169 -7.67 22.97 5.89
N GLY A 170 -8.25 22.31 6.91
CA GLY A 170 -9.68 22.01 6.97
C GLY A 170 -10.13 20.88 6.05
N ASN A 171 -9.20 20.14 5.45
CA ASN A 171 -9.47 19.05 4.49
C ASN A 171 -9.29 17.66 5.13
N ASP A 172 -9.64 17.49 6.41
CA ASP A 172 -9.42 16.26 7.18
C ASP A 172 -10.61 15.30 7.20
N ARG A 173 -11.70 15.59 6.47
CA ARG A 173 -12.91 14.74 6.44
C ARG A 173 -12.63 13.28 6.06
N LEU A 174 -11.67 13.05 5.16
CA LEU A 174 -11.27 11.72 4.67
C LEU A 174 -10.08 11.13 5.44
N LEU A 175 -9.50 11.90 6.37
CA LEU A 175 -8.33 11.50 7.13
C LEU A 175 -8.73 10.64 8.33
N ARG A 176 -8.06 9.51 8.46
CA ARG A 176 -8.07 8.64 9.63
C ARG A 176 -6.64 8.46 10.12
N TYR A 177 -6.45 8.40 11.43
CA TYR A 177 -5.15 8.11 12.01
C TYR A 177 -5.25 7.39 13.36
N ASP A 178 -4.31 6.49 13.61
CA ASP A 178 -4.25 5.70 14.84
C ASP A 178 -2.82 5.64 15.39
N TRP A 179 -2.66 6.04 16.65
CA TRP A 179 -1.40 6.00 17.39
C TRP A 179 -1.37 4.77 18.31
N LEU A 180 -0.79 3.67 17.84
CA LEU A 180 -0.76 2.41 18.58
C LEU A 180 0.21 2.49 19.77
N LYS A 181 -0.35 2.71 20.97
CA LYS A 181 0.41 2.95 22.20
C LYS A 181 1.34 1.78 22.53
N GLY A 182 2.64 2.02 22.55
CA GLY A 182 3.65 1.01 22.90
C GLY A 182 4.05 0.09 21.73
N ALA A 183 3.42 0.19 20.56
CA ALA A 183 3.90 -0.51 19.38
C ALA A 183 5.25 0.06 18.92
N SER A 184 6.18 -0.83 18.60
CA SER A 184 7.47 -0.54 17.98
C SER A 184 7.36 -0.42 16.46
N HIS A 185 8.46 -0.01 15.80
CA HIS A 185 8.54 0.02 14.34
C HIS A 185 8.14 -1.33 13.72
N GLY A 186 8.71 -2.43 14.24
CA GLY A 186 8.49 -3.76 13.69
C GLY A 186 7.07 -4.28 13.90
N ASP A 187 6.37 -3.83 14.94
CA ASP A 187 5.00 -4.28 15.20
C ASP A 187 4.05 -3.85 14.09
N LEU A 188 4.23 -2.65 13.54
CA LEU A 188 3.38 -2.13 12.46
C LEU A 188 3.55 -2.91 11.14
N ALA A 189 4.64 -3.66 10.97
CA ALA A 189 4.79 -4.54 9.80
C ALA A 189 3.71 -5.62 9.75
N ARG A 190 3.15 -6.02 10.92
CA ARG A 190 2.10 -7.04 11.01
C ARG A 190 0.78 -6.61 10.39
N ILE A 191 0.54 -5.29 10.27
CA ILE A 191 -0.64 -4.76 9.58
C ILE A 191 -0.69 -5.21 8.12
N LEU A 192 0.47 -5.39 7.47
CA LEU A 192 0.53 -5.89 6.09
C LEU A 192 0.05 -7.34 5.94
N TYR A 193 -0.28 -8.05 7.03
CA TYR A 193 -0.77 -9.43 7.02
C TYR A 193 -2.23 -9.53 7.46
N LEU A 194 -2.80 -8.47 8.04
CA LEU A 194 -4.17 -8.44 8.53
C LEU A 194 -5.19 -8.36 7.39
N LYS A 195 -6.27 -9.14 7.48
CA LYS A 195 -7.40 -9.07 6.54
C LYS A 195 -8.04 -7.67 6.53
N GLN A 196 -8.18 -7.08 7.72
CA GLN A 196 -8.75 -5.74 7.96
C GLN A 196 -8.09 -4.66 7.11
N THR A 197 -6.78 -4.76 6.88
CA THR A 197 -6.02 -3.83 6.03
C THR A 197 -6.60 -3.77 4.63
N TYR A 198 -6.94 -4.92 4.07
CA TYR A 198 -7.40 -5.04 2.69
C TYR A 198 -8.89 -4.81 2.59
N ASP A 199 -9.67 -5.27 3.58
CA ASP A 199 -11.08 -4.95 3.67
C ASP A 199 -11.30 -3.43 3.68
N TRP A 200 -10.48 -2.67 4.43
CA TRP A 200 -10.56 -1.21 4.45
C TRP A 200 -10.13 -0.56 3.13
N LEU A 201 -9.06 -1.05 2.49
CA LEU A 201 -8.69 -0.54 1.17
C LEU A 201 -9.84 -0.79 0.18
N PHE A 202 -10.42 -1.99 0.20
CA PHE A 202 -11.44 -2.42 -0.76
C PHE A 202 -12.82 -1.81 -0.55
N SER A 203 -13.09 -1.16 0.59
CA SER A 203 -14.32 -0.41 0.82
C SER A 203 -14.33 0.97 0.15
N HIS A 204 -13.29 1.31 -0.62
CA HIS A 204 -13.14 2.62 -1.27
C HIS A 204 -13.01 2.56 -2.79
N SER A 205 -13.63 3.52 -3.48
CA SER A 205 -13.53 3.70 -4.92
C SER A 205 -13.43 5.18 -5.30
N LEU A 206 -12.79 5.48 -6.43
CA LEU A 206 -12.84 6.83 -7.03
C LEU A 206 -14.25 7.21 -7.49
N ASN A 207 -15.15 6.25 -7.65
CA ASN A 207 -16.55 6.49 -8.02
C ASN A 207 -17.46 6.80 -6.82
N ASP A 208 -16.97 6.71 -5.58
CA ASP A 208 -17.78 6.99 -4.39
C ASP A 208 -18.24 8.45 -4.39
N ASN A 209 -19.54 8.68 -4.23
CA ASN A 209 -20.13 10.01 -4.23
C ASN A 209 -21.22 10.16 -3.15
N PRO A 210 -20.94 10.88 -2.04
CA PRO A 210 -19.67 11.48 -1.70
C PRO A 210 -18.60 10.41 -1.40
N ARG A 211 -17.32 10.72 -1.62
CA ARG A 211 -16.23 9.90 -1.06
C ARG A 211 -16.29 9.97 0.46
N GLU A 212 -16.12 8.85 1.14
CA GLU A 212 -16.06 8.76 2.61
C GLU A 212 -14.90 7.87 3.05
N THR A 213 -14.55 7.93 4.33
CA THR A 213 -13.55 7.06 4.93
C THR A 213 -14.25 6.05 5.84
N ASP A 214 -13.96 4.77 5.67
CA ASP A 214 -14.58 3.70 6.44
C ASP A 214 -14.01 3.74 7.86
N LYS A 215 -14.93 3.80 8.84
CA LYS A 215 -14.62 3.90 10.26
C LYS A 215 -14.97 2.62 11.04
N ASP A 216 -15.64 1.67 10.39
CA ASP A 216 -16.14 0.45 11.03
C ASP A 216 -15.03 -0.62 11.09
N ILE A 217 -14.15 -0.65 10.09
CA ILE A 217 -13.00 -1.55 10.09
C ILE A 217 -11.89 -0.98 10.97
N THR A 218 -11.53 -1.65 12.06
CA THR A 218 -10.50 -1.18 13.00
C THR A 218 -9.28 -2.10 13.05
N ILE A 219 -8.11 -1.52 13.34
CA ILE A 219 -6.88 -2.26 13.62
C ILE A 219 -6.33 -1.80 14.97
N SER A 220 -6.09 -2.76 15.85
CA SER A 220 -5.64 -2.56 17.23
C SER A 220 -4.43 -3.43 17.57
N LEU A 221 -3.82 -3.20 18.74
CA LEU A 221 -2.67 -3.98 19.21
C LEU A 221 -2.97 -5.50 19.35
N PRO A 222 -4.12 -5.93 19.90
CA PRO A 222 -4.51 -7.33 19.88
C PRO A 222 -4.49 -7.96 18.49
N ASP A 223 -5.01 -7.27 17.47
CA ASP A 223 -5.04 -7.79 16.09
C ASP A 223 -3.62 -8.07 15.58
N LEU A 224 -2.64 -7.24 15.93
CA LEU A 224 -1.26 -7.48 15.52
C LEU A 224 -0.70 -8.81 16.02
N LYS A 225 -1.20 -9.36 17.13
CA LYS A 225 -0.71 -10.64 17.67
C LYS A 225 -1.21 -11.83 16.86
N THR A 226 -2.40 -11.72 16.27
CA THR A 226 -3.06 -12.78 15.51
C THR A 226 -2.85 -12.64 13.99
N ALA A 227 -2.06 -11.67 13.55
CA ALA A 227 -1.90 -11.30 12.13
C ALA A 227 -1.42 -12.42 11.18
N TYR A 228 -0.99 -13.56 11.72
CA TYR A 228 -0.51 -14.70 10.94
C TYR A 228 -1.38 -15.96 11.11
N GLU A 229 -2.38 -15.95 12.00
CA GLU A 229 -3.12 -17.15 12.39
C GLU A 229 -4.06 -17.67 11.30
N ASP A 230 -4.57 -16.79 10.45
CA ASP A 230 -5.50 -17.09 9.37
C ASP A 230 -4.81 -17.16 7.99
N LEU A 231 -3.47 -17.29 7.98
CA LEU A 231 -2.70 -17.49 6.76
C LEU A 231 -2.66 -18.98 6.40
N SER A 232 -3.22 -19.33 5.25
CA SER A 232 -3.27 -20.71 4.76
C SER A 232 -2.49 -20.88 3.45
N PRO A 233 -1.19 -21.27 3.50
CA PRO A 233 -0.38 -21.47 2.30
C PRO A 233 -0.94 -22.51 1.33
N GLU A 234 -1.78 -23.44 1.83
CA GLU A 234 -2.43 -24.46 1.01
C GLU A 234 -3.53 -23.87 0.13
N GLU A 235 -4.21 -22.82 0.61
CA GLU A 235 -5.27 -22.12 -0.13
C GLU A 235 -4.71 -21.18 -1.20
N THR A 236 -3.48 -20.65 -1.04
CA THR A 236 -2.82 -19.79 -2.05
C THR A 236 -1.74 -20.49 -2.86
N ARG A 237 -1.59 -21.82 -2.68
CA ARG A 237 -0.50 -22.65 -3.23
C ARG A 237 -0.36 -22.58 -4.75
N PHE A 238 -1.37 -22.05 -5.45
CA PHE A 238 -1.50 -22.08 -6.90
C PHE A 238 -1.69 -20.72 -7.59
N ASP A 239 -1.64 -19.59 -6.89
CA ASP A 239 -2.05 -18.30 -7.47
C ASP A 239 -0.92 -17.45 -8.06
N MET A 240 0.32 -17.93 -8.04
CA MET A 240 1.41 -17.22 -8.70
C MET A 240 1.42 -17.50 -10.19
N VAL A 241 0.82 -16.60 -10.96
CA VAL A 241 0.94 -16.59 -12.41
C VAL A 241 2.39 -16.29 -12.81
N LYS A 242 3.05 -17.26 -13.48
CA LYS A 242 4.42 -17.12 -13.98
C LYS A 242 4.51 -16.05 -15.09
N GLU A 243 3.45 -15.91 -15.87
CA GLU A 243 3.30 -14.93 -16.96
C GLU A 243 1.88 -14.39 -17.02
N ILE A 244 1.69 -13.09 -16.78
CA ILE A 244 0.41 -12.44 -17.07
C ILE A 244 0.47 -12.05 -18.53
N LYS A 245 -0.27 -12.76 -19.39
CA LYS A 245 -0.28 -12.45 -20.83
C LYS A 245 -0.74 -10.99 -20.99
N PRO A 246 0.08 -10.14 -21.65
CA PRO A 246 -0.38 -8.80 -22.00
C PRO A 246 -1.57 -8.91 -22.95
N ARG A 247 -2.39 -7.86 -22.98
CA ARG A 247 -3.49 -7.73 -23.93
C ARG A 247 -3.03 -7.93 -25.38
#